data_AF-A0A9P0PWM9-F1
#
_entry.id   AF-A0A9P0PWM9-F1
#
_cell.length_a   1.000
_cell.length_b   1.000
_cell.length_c   1.000
_cell.angle_alpha   90.00
_cell.angle_beta   90.00
_cell.angle_gamma   90.00
#
_symmetry.space_group_name_H-M   'P 1'
#
loop_
_entity.id
_entity.type
_entity.pdbx_description
1 polymer ?
#
loop_
_entity_poly.entity_id
_entity_poly.type
_entity_poly.pdbx_seq_one_letter_code
_entity_poly.pdbx_strand_id
1 'polypeptide(L)'
;MMQKVIISLLIFLCATQYSLGSIHQNLRYFETIHADDLAHKIVKRGLKESSHPYNHIKEVHLHTHGRDFRLILTPKTDILHSNFKAYAVDGDGKETTVHVDRDSFLHGRVFGELESHVNMHLDEGVMTGSIHLPDDVYHIEPSWRHLSDFDNKTMITYKQSDVKFSWDHPGENEEEPRPKICGYVKEGAELETDDDDEDYERDKWTADQHHREKRQIDQYEYTPTKTRCPLLLVADYRFFQEMGASNTKTTINYLISLIDRVHKIYNDTSWQDRQEVDGFKGMGFVIKKIVVHSDPTRIKSGEAHYNMIRDKWDVRNLLEVFSRDPQHQNFCLAHLFTHQTFTASNSVVLGLAYIASPRRNTQGGVCSKG
;
A
#
# COMPACT_ATOMS: atom_id res chain seq x y z
N MET A 1 -23.85 -32.84 45.39
CA MET A 1 -22.71 -33.16 44.49
C MET A 1 -22.90 -32.62 43.07
N MET A 2 -24.11 -32.67 42.49
CA MET A 2 -24.38 -32.11 41.15
C MET A 2 -24.17 -30.59 41.00
N GLN A 3 -24.43 -29.79 42.04
CA GLN A 3 -24.34 -28.33 41.95
C GLN A 3 -22.90 -27.79 41.91
N LYS A 4 -21.92 -28.56 42.42
CA LYS A 4 -20.49 -28.20 42.37
C LYS A 4 -19.83 -28.53 41.02
N VAL A 5 -20.38 -29.50 40.28
CA VAL A 5 -19.87 -29.89 38.95
C VAL A 5 -20.34 -28.92 37.86
N ILE A 6 -21.56 -28.39 37.98
CA ILE A 6 -22.12 -27.41 37.02
C ILE A 6 -21.37 -26.07 37.08
N ILE A 7 -20.97 -25.63 38.28
CA ILE A 7 -20.20 -24.39 38.45
C ILE A 7 -18.77 -24.54 37.90
N SER A 8 -18.13 -25.70 38.08
CA SER A 8 -16.78 -25.93 37.54
C SER A 8 -16.77 -26.07 36.01
N LEU A 9 -17.85 -26.52 35.38
CA LEU A 9 -17.99 -26.56 33.92
C LEU A 9 -18.25 -25.17 33.31
N LEU A 10 -18.97 -24.30 34.02
CA LEU A 10 -19.18 -22.91 33.60
C LEU A 10 -17.91 -22.05 33.75
N ILE A 11 -17.04 -22.40 34.69
CA ILE A 11 -15.77 -21.68 34.94
C ILE A 11 -14.62 -22.19 34.05
N PHE A 12 -14.67 -23.44 33.55
CA PHE A 12 -13.54 -23.98 32.79
C PHE A 12 -13.51 -23.57 31.31
N LEU A 13 -14.63 -23.32 30.62
CA LEU A 13 -14.57 -23.12 29.16
C LEU A 13 -15.64 -22.16 28.61
N CYS A 14 -16.21 -21.30 29.47
CA CYS A 14 -16.77 -20.04 29.00
C CYS A 14 -15.60 -19.19 28.50
N ALA A 15 -15.31 -19.41 27.22
CA ALA A 15 -14.50 -18.59 26.35
C ALA A 15 -13.08 -18.36 26.89
N THR A 16 -12.08 -19.13 26.47
CA THR A 16 -11.35 -18.73 25.25
C THR A 16 -11.52 -17.24 25.00
N GLN A 17 -10.84 -16.42 25.80
CA GLN A 17 -10.61 -15.04 25.45
C GLN A 17 -9.96 -15.09 24.08
N TYR A 18 -10.77 -14.80 23.06
CA TYR A 18 -10.32 -14.46 21.74
C TYR A 18 -9.33 -13.31 21.97
N SER A 19 -8.04 -13.63 21.93
CA SER A 19 -7.01 -12.63 21.69
C SER A 19 -7.10 -12.22 20.23
N LEU A 20 -8.24 -11.65 19.83
CA LEU A 20 -8.25 -10.62 18.80
C LEU A 20 -7.45 -9.48 19.43
N GLY A 21 -6.21 -9.29 18.96
CA GLY A 21 -5.33 -8.23 19.45
C GLY A 21 -6.13 -6.94 19.51
N SER A 22 -6.36 -6.43 20.72
CA SER A 22 -7.17 -5.24 20.90
C SER A 22 -6.48 -4.09 20.16
N ILE A 23 -7.23 -3.29 19.40
CA ILE A 23 -6.71 -2.09 18.72
C ILE A 23 -5.86 -1.20 19.65
N HIS A 24 -6.12 -1.24 20.96
CA HIS A 24 -5.36 -0.57 22.01
C HIS A 24 -3.88 -1.03 22.11
N GLN A 25 -3.50 -2.16 21.53
CA GLN A 25 -2.10 -2.57 21.40
C GLN A 25 -1.35 -1.70 20.38
N ASN A 26 -2.04 -1.25 19.34
CA ASN A 26 -1.46 -0.50 18.23
C ASN A 26 -1.73 1.01 18.33
N LEU A 27 -2.79 1.42 19.02
CA LEU A 27 -3.18 2.82 19.18
C LEU A 27 -3.23 3.23 20.64
N ARG A 28 -2.77 4.45 20.93
CA ARG A 28 -2.94 5.13 22.24
C ARG A 28 -4.36 5.62 22.42
N TYR A 29 -4.93 6.20 21.37
CA TYR A 29 -6.27 6.76 21.37
C TYR A 29 -6.90 6.67 19.98
N PHE A 30 -8.21 6.49 19.94
CA PHE A 30 -9.04 6.55 18.74
C PHE A 30 -10.46 6.93 19.14
N GLU A 31 -11.21 7.47 18.20
CA GLU A 31 -12.65 7.70 18.31
C GLU A 31 -13.40 6.88 17.26
N THR A 32 -14.69 6.73 17.43
CA THR A 32 -15.57 6.09 16.44
C THR A 32 -16.56 7.11 15.92
N ILE A 33 -16.80 7.11 14.61
CA ILE A 33 -17.81 7.93 13.95
C ILE A 33 -18.69 7.03 13.09
N HIS A 34 -20.00 7.25 13.10
CA HIS A 34 -20.91 6.53 12.22
C HIS A 34 -21.13 7.30 10.91
N ALA A 35 -21.36 6.61 9.80
CA ALA A 35 -21.62 7.25 8.50
C ALA A 35 -22.79 8.25 8.54
N ASP A 36 -23.80 7.99 9.39
CA ASP A 36 -24.97 8.86 9.55
C ASP A 36 -24.65 10.16 10.32
N ASP A 37 -23.54 10.20 11.08
CA ASP A 37 -23.09 11.38 11.82
C ASP A 37 -22.36 12.39 10.91
N LEU A 38 -22.03 11.98 9.69
CA LEU A 38 -21.35 12.84 8.71
C LEU A 38 -22.34 13.88 8.17
N ALA A 39 -22.20 15.12 8.64
CA ALA A 39 -23.09 16.20 8.26
C ALA A 39 -22.85 16.68 6.81
N HIS A 40 -23.95 16.88 6.09
CA HIS A 40 -24.07 17.64 4.83
C HIS A 40 -23.08 17.32 3.70
N LYS A 41 -23.33 16.23 2.96
CA LYS A 41 -22.74 16.04 1.62
C LYS A 41 -23.36 17.03 0.62
N ILE A 42 -22.86 18.26 0.58
CA ILE A 42 -23.27 19.22 -0.45
C ILE A 42 -22.43 18.96 -1.69
N VAL A 43 -23.07 18.42 -2.73
CA VAL A 43 -22.46 18.29 -4.05
C VAL A 43 -22.80 19.52 -4.86
N LYS A 44 -21.85 20.44 -5.01
CA LYS A 44 -21.99 21.56 -5.94
C LYS A 44 -21.56 21.08 -7.32
N ARG A 45 -22.48 21.13 -8.29
CA ARG A 45 -22.24 20.81 -9.70
C ARG A 45 -22.28 22.11 -10.50
N GLY A 46 -21.34 22.31 -11.42
CA GLY A 46 -21.42 23.46 -12.33
C GLY A 46 -22.66 23.38 -13.22
N LEU A 47 -23.15 24.56 -13.64
CA LEU A 47 -24.35 24.69 -14.46
C LEU A 47 -24.20 24.10 -15.88
N LYS A 48 -22.96 23.82 -16.31
CA LYS A 48 -22.62 23.13 -17.55
C LYS A 48 -21.68 21.98 -17.21
N GLU A 49 -21.93 20.80 -17.79
CA GLU A 49 -20.98 19.69 -17.68
C GLU A 49 -19.63 20.10 -18.28
N SER A 50 -18.59 19.94 -17.48
CA SER A 50 -17.21 20.33 -17.78
C SER A 50 -16.27 19.33 -17.13
N SER A 51 -15.15 19.04 -17.80
CA SER A 51 -14.07 18.21 -17.27
C SER A 51 -13.19 18.94 -16.25
N HIS A 52 -13.54 20.16 -15.86
CA HIS A 52 -12.77 20.95 -14.90
C HIS A 52 -12.85 20.33 -13.49
N PRO A 53 -11.73 20.18 -12.76
CA PRO A 53 -11.72 19.58 -11.41
C PRO A 53 -12.70 20.18 -10.39
N TYR A 54 -12.99 21.49 -10.49
CA TYR A 54 -13.92 22.20 -9.59
C TYR A 54 -15.38 22.14 -10.06
N ASN A 55 -15.68 21.40 -11.13
CA ASN A 55 -17.05 21.24 -11.59
C ASN A 55 -17.86 20.35 -10.65
N HIS A 56 -17.19 19.49 -9.86
CA HIS A 56 -17.78 18.64 -8.84
C HIS A 56 -17.05 18.84 -7.52
N ILE A 57 -17.65 19.64 -6.63
CA ILE A 57 -17.12 19.84 -5.29
C ILE A 57 -18.03 19.12 -4.29
N LYS A 58 -17.44 18.24 -3.49
CA LYS A 58 -18.07 17.59 -2.34
C LYS A 58 -17.58 18.30 -1.09
N GLU A 59 -18.51 18.84 -0.31
CA GLU A 59 -18.23 19.34 1.03
C GLU A 59 -18.60 18.26 2.05
N VAL A 60 -17.73 17.97 3.00
CA VAL A 60 -17.98 17.00 4.07
C VAL A 60 -17.60 17.60 5.41
N HIS A 61 -18.48 17.45 6.39
CA HIS A 61 -18.25 17.90 7.76
C HIS A 61 -18.14 16.67 8.67
N LEU A 62 -17.08 16.63 9.49
CA LEU A 62 -16.93 15.62 10.53
C LEU A 62 -16.37 16.25 11.80
N HIS A 63 -16.76 15.71 12.96
CA HIS A 63 -16.20 16.08 14.25
C HIS A 63 -15.40 14.90 14.80
N THR A 64 -14.15 15.12 15.16
CA THR A 64 -13.34 14.10 15.85
C THR A 64 -12.13 14.71 16.55
N HIS A 65 -11.67 14.09 17.63
CA HIS A 65 -10.56 14.53 18.48
C HIS A 65 -10.76 15.94 19.01
N GLY A 66 -12.02 16.26 19.36
CA GLY A 66 -12.45 17.59 19.83
C GLY A 66 -12.36 18.70 18.78
N ARG A 67 -12.32 18.34 17.49
CA ARG A 67 -12.15 19.28 16.38
C ARG A 67 -13.18 19.06 15.28
N ASP A 68 -13.75 20.15 14.78
CA ASP A 68 -14.60 20.17 13.59
C ASP A 68 -13.76 20.34 12.31
N PHE A 69 -13.95 19.42 11.37
CA PHE A 69 -13.32 19.44 10.06
C PHE A 69 -14.36 19.75 9.00
N ARG A 70 -14.08 20.78 8.20
CA ARG A 70 -14.83 21.11 6.98
C ARG A 70 -13.95 20.80 5.77
N LEU A 71 -14.19 19.65 5.14
CA LEU A 71 -13.42 19.17 4.00
C LEU A 71 -14.01 19.68 2.69
N ILE A 72 -13.16 20.21 1.81
CA ILE A 72 -13.52 20.60 0.44
C ILE A 72 -12.82 19.64 -0.51
N LEU A 73 -13.60 18.78 -1.15
CA LEU A 73 -13.11 17.61 -1.89
C LEU A 73 -13.52 17.66 -3.37
N THR A 74 -12.63 17.18 -4.24
CA THR A 74 -12.85 17.03 -5.69
C THR A 74 -12.43 15.63 -6.15
N PRO A 75 -13.09 15.06 -7.18
CA PRO A 75 -12.69 13.79 -7.78
C PRO A 75 -11.24 13.76 -8.25
N LYS A 76 -10.53 12.68 -7.91
CA LYS A 76 -9.15 12.45 -8.28
C LYS A 76 -9.08 11.63 -9.58
N THR A 77 -8.54 12.23 -10.64
CA THR A 77 -8.57 11.61 -11.99
C THR A 77 -7.26 10.96 -12.42
N ASP A 78 -6.16 11.21 -11.71
CA ASP A 78 -4.78 10.89 -12.12
C ASP A 78 -4.26 9.54 -11.61
N ILE A 79 -4.95 8.89 -10.68
CA ILE A 79 -4.52 7.61 -10.09
C ILE A 79 -4.85 6.39 -10.97
N LEU A 80 -5.96 6.44 -11.71
CA LEU A 80 -6.42 5.33 -12.56
C LEU A 80 -6.08 5.61 -14.03
N HIS A 81 -5.40 4.66 -14.67
CA HIS A 81 -5.10 4.72 -16.12
C HIS A 81 -6.39 4.85 -16.95
N SER A 82 -6.29 5.43 -18.16
CA SER A 82 -7.44 5.59 -19.07
C SER A 82 -8.07 4.24 -19.45
N ASN A 83 -7.23 3.24 -19.70
CA ASN A 83 -7.63 1.85 -19.97
C ASN A 83 -7.67 0.98 -18.71
N PHE A 84 -7.96 1.56 -17.54
CA PHE A 84 -8.05 0.81 -16.28
C PHE A 84 -9.07 -0.32 -16.38
N LYS A 85 -8.73 -1.49 -15.84
CA LYS A 85 -9.63 -2.64 -15.72
C LYS A 85 -9.46 -3.33 -14.37
N ALA A 86 -10.56 -3.77 -13.78
CA ALA A 86 -10.56 -4.51 -12.52
C ALA A 86 -11.32 -5.83 -12.69
N TYR A 87 -10.78 -6.90 -12.11
CA TYR A 87 -11.33 -8.25 -12.24
C TYR A 87 -11.38 -8.99 -10.91
N ALA A 88 -12.46 -9.74 -10.70
CA ALA A 88 -12.52 -10.85 -9.74
C ALA A 88 -12.21 -12.16 -10.47
N VAL A 89 -11.40 -13.03 -9.87
CA VAL A 89 -10.99 -14.32 -10.44
C VAL A 89 -11.33 -15.42 -9.46
N ASP A 90 -12.09 -16.41 -9.90
CA ASP A 90 -12.43 -17.58 -9.08
C ASP A 90 -11.33 -18.66 -9.13
N GLY A 91 -11.53 -19.75 -8.38
CA GLY A 91 -10.56 -20.82 -8.26
C GLY A 91 -10.31 -21.61 -9.55
N ASP A 92 -11.19 -21.50 -10.54
CA ASP A 92 -11.06 -22.09 -11.88
C ASP A 92 -10.40 -21.12 -12.88
N GLY A 93 -10.06 -19.90 -12.45
CA GLY A 93 -9.42 -18.87 -13.26
C GLY A 93 -10.38 -18.04 -14.11
N LYS A 94 -11.69 -18.09 -13.83
CA LYS A 94 -12.68 -17.31 -14.59
C LYS A 94 -12.66 -15.85 -14.14
N GLU A 95 -12.33 -14.96 -15.08
CA GLU A 95 -12.37 -13.51 -14.83
C GLU A 95 -13.80 -12.95 -14.92
N THR A 96 -14.18 -12.12 -13.95
CA THR A 96 -15.41 -11.33 -13.93
C THR A 96 -15.05 -9.85 -13.80
N THR A 97 -15.60 -9.00 -14.67
CA THR A 97 -15.28 -7.56 -14.64
C THR A 97 -15.98 -6.88 -13.48
N VAL A 98 -15.24 -6.06 -12.74
CA VAL A 98 -15.77 -5.26 -11.62
C VAL A 98 -15.72 -3.79 -11.98
N HIS A 99 -16.86 -3.11 -11.84
CA HIS A 99 -16.93 -1.68 -12.05
C HIS A 99 -16.41 -0.92 -10.82
N VAL A 100 -15.60 0.10 -11.06
CA VAL A 100 -15.07 1.00 -10.04
C VAL A 100 -15.59 2.40 -10.34
N ASP A 101 -16.27 2.99 -9.35
CA ASP A 101 -16.65 4.40 -9.41
C ASP A 101 -15.40 5.26 -9.27
N ARG A 102 -15.04 6.01 -10.32
CA ARG A 102 -13.86 6.88 -10.31
C ARG A 102 -14.08 8.13 -9.45
N ASP A 103 -15.34 8.54 -9.27
CA ASP A 103 -15.70 9.75 -8.55
C ASP A 103 -15.81 9.54 -7.02
N SER A 104 -15.64 8.30 -6.56
CA SER A 104 -15.56 7.95 -5.14
C SER A 104 -14.20 8.26 -4.53
N PHE A 105 -13.14 8.36 -5.34
CA PHE A 105 -11.79 8.74 -4.93
C PHE A 105 -11.63 10.26 -5.04
N LEU A 106 -11.31 10.89 -3.92
CA LEU A 106 -11.34 12.32 -3.75
C LEU A 106 -10.02 12.81 -3.16
N HIS A 107 -9.64 14.01 -3.55
CA HIS A 107 -8.58 14.76 -2.90
C HIS A 107 -9.09 16.16 -2.57
N GLY A 108 -8.40 16.87 -1.68
CA GLY A 108 -8.84 18.21 -1.30
C GLY A 108 -8.06 18.81 -0.16
N ARG A 109 -8.73 19.70 0.58
CA ARG A 109 -8.15 20.46 1.68
C ARG A 109 -9.16 20.68 2.80
N VAL A 110 -8.66 21.07 3.96
CA VAL A 110 -9.48 21.54 5.08
C VAL A 110 -9.75 23.03 4.91
N PHE A 111 -11.00 23.45 5.05
CA PHE A 111 -11.36 24.87 4.98
C PHE A 111 -10.71 25.65 6.13
N GLY A 112 -10.08 26.78 5.80
CA GLY A 112 -9.39 27.62 6.78
C GLY A 112 -7.93 27.20 7.05
N GLU A 113 -7.48 26.05 6.54
CA GLU A 113 -6.10 25.57 6.69
C GLU A 113 -5.30 25.80 5.41
N LEU A 114 -4.24 26.61 5.51
CA LEU A 114 -3.39 26.98 4.35
C LEU A 114 -2.60 25.78 3.81
N GLU A 115 -2.01 25.00 4.72
CA GLU A 115 -1.16 23.86 4.40
C GLU A 115 -1.86 22.57 4.84
N SER A 116 -2.93 22.23 4.13
CA SER A 116 -3.66 20.99 4.36
C SER A 116 -3.85 20.19 3.07
N HIS A 117 -3.87 18.88 3.23
CA HIS A 117 -4.10 17.96 2.14
C HIS A 117 -4.96 16.80 2.60
N VAL A 118 -6.01 16.49 1.84
CA VAL A 118 -6.93 15.40 2.16
C VAL A 118 -6.91 14.40 1.01
N ASN A 119 -6.77 13.12 1.34
CA ASN A 119 -7.07 12.01 0.44
C ASN A 119 -8.24 11.24 1.05
N MET A 120 -9.30 11.01 0.29
CA MET A 120 -10.49 10.34 0.81
C MET A 120 -11.12 9.44 -0.24
N HIS A 121 -11.52 8.25 0.16
CA HIS A 121 -12.44 7.40 -0.56
C HIS A 121 -13.79 7.45 0.15
N LEU A 122 -14.86 7.75 -0.59
CA LEU A 122 -16.22 7.85 -0.07
C LEU A 122 -17.14 6.87 -0.82
N ASP A 123 -17.61 5.83 -0.14
CA ASP A 123 -18.51 4.82 -0.69
C ASP A 123 -19.67 4.57 0.27
N GLU A 124 -20.90 4.68 -0.23
CA GLU A 124 -22.13 4.45 0.56
C GLU A 124 -22.22 5.20 1.91
N GLY A 125 -21.56 6.36 1.99
CA GLY A 125 -21.50 7.19 3.22
C GLY A 125 -20.32 6.87 4.12
N VAL A 126 -19.63 5.76 3.91
CA VAL A 126 -18.40 5.41 4.64
C VAL A 126 -17.20 6.10 4.00
N MET A 127 -16.38 6.71 4.84
CA MET A 127 -15.14 7.37 4.45
C MET A 127 -13.93 6.56 4.85
N THR A 128 -12.91 6.58 4.01
CA THR A 128 -11.60 5.99 4.32
C THR A 128 -10.53 6.87 3.71
N GLY A 129 -9.54 7.26 4.50
CA GLY A 129 -8.53 8.20 4.00
C GLY A 129 -7.74 8.88 5.09
N SER A 130 -7.08 9.97 4.73
CA SER A 130 -6.24 10.74 5.62
C SER A 130 -6.40 12.24 5.42
N ILE A 131 -6.36 12.98 6.53
CA ILE A 131 -6.35 14.44 6.59
C ILE A 131 -4.97 14.84 7.11
N HIS A 132 -4.17 15.45 6.25
CA HIS A 132 -2.84 15.96 6.58
C HIS A 132 -2.94 17.43 6.95
N LEU A 133 -2.46 17.76 8.13
CA LEU A 133 -2.28 19.12 8.64
C LEU A 133 -0.80 19.36 8.96
N PRO A 134 -0.40 20.62 9.27
CA PRO A 134 0.98 20.91 9.67
C PRO A 134 1.41 20.18 10.94
N ASP A 135 0.50 20.02 11.90
CA ASP A 135 0.84 19.47 13.22
C ASP A 135 0.73 17.94 13.30
N ASP A 136 -0.18 17.33 12.53
CA ASP A 136 -0.47 15.89 12.60
C ASP A 136 -1.23 15.38 11.37
N VAL A 137 -1.37 14.05 11.26
CA VAL A 137 -2.18 13.38 10.25
C VAL A 137 -3.29 12.59 10.94
N TYR A 138 -4.54 12.82 10.51
CA TYR A 138 -5.70 12.08 10.99
C TYR A 138 -6.04 11.00 9.99
N HIS A 139 -6.17 9.76 10.44
CA HIS A 139 -6.59 8.63 9.62
C HIS A 139 -8.03 8.27 9.92
N ILE A 140 -8.74 7.86 8.87
CA ILE A 140 -10.12 7.36 8.95
C ILE A 140 -10.12 5.99 8.28
N GLU A 141 -10.53 4.97 9.02
CA GLU A 141 -10.59 3.59 8.52
C GLU A 141 -11.91 2.91 8.93
N PRO A 142 -12.40 1.93 8.17
CA PRO A 142 -13.56 1.15 8.58
C PRO A 142 -13.29 0.42 9.91
N SER A 143 -14.24 0.47 10.84
CA SER A 143 -14.06 -0.08 12.18
C SER A 143 -13.91 -1.60 12.19
N TRP A 144 -14.60 -2.31 11.28
CA TRP A 144 -14.61 -3.77 11.18
C TRP A 144 -13.23 -4.41 11.03
N ARG A 145 -12.22 -3.64 10.57
CA ARG A 145 -10.82 -4.12 10.46
C ARG A 145 -10.15 -4.28 11.81
N HIS A 146 -10.65 -3.57 12.82
CA HIS A 146 -10.00 -3.41 14.11
C HIS A 146 -10.90 -3.83 15.28
N LEU A 147 -12.22 -3.81 15.07
CA LEU A 147 -13.23 -4.02 16.09
C LEU A 147 -14.24 -5.08 15.60
N SER A 148 -14.53 -6.09 16.42
CA SER A 148 -15.40 -7.23 16.06
C SER A 148 -16.90 -6.92 16.11
N ASP A 149 -17.30 -5.82 16.75
CA ASP A 149 -18.68 -5.64 17.24
C ASP A 149 -19.44 -4.49 16.54
N PHE A 150 -18.90 -3.95 15.45
CA PHE A 150 -19.48 -2.81 14.75
C PHE A 150 -20.04 -3.18 13.38
N ASP A 151 -20.98 -2.38 12.92
CA ASP A 151 -21.55 -2.51 11.59
C ASP A 151 -20.58 -2.07 10.48
N ASN A 152 -20.99 -2.29 9.23
CA ASN A 152 -20.18 -1.91 8.07
C ASN A 152 -20.16 -0.38 7.79
N LYS A 153 -20.78 0.43 8.67
CA LYS A 153 -20.91 1.89 8.49
C LYS A 153 -20.19 2.70 9.56
N THR A 154 -19.70 2.06 10.60
CA THR A 154 -18.86 2.68 11.60
C THR A 154 -17.42 2.77 11.10
N MET A 155 -16.77 3.89 11.42
CA MET A 155 -15.36 4.14 11.15
C MET A 155 -14.63 4.43 12.45
N ILE A 156 -13.34 4.15 12.47
CA ILE A 156 -12.42 4.65 13.49
C ILE A 156 -11.66 5.86 12.97
N THR A 157 -11.36 6.79 13.87
CA THR A 157 -10.50 7.94 13.59
C THR A 157 -9.38 8.02 14.62
N TYR A 158 -8.15 8.22 14.16
CA TYR A 158 -6.99 8.31 15.04
C TYR A 158 -5.92 9.22 14.46
N LYS A 159 -5.06 9.77 15.32
CA LYS A 159 -3.92 10.56 14.89
C LYS A 159 -2.73 9.65 14.60
N GLN A 160 -1.88 10.07 13.65
CA GLN A 160 -0.62 9.39 13.38
C GLN A 160 0.26 9.36 14.64
N SER A 161 0.21 10.42 15.46
CA SER A 161 0.91 10.50 16.75
C SER A 161 0.41 9.51 17.82
N ASP A 162 -0.80 8.95 17.65
CA ASP A 162 -1.36 7.94 18.56
C ASP A 162 -0.93 6.52 18.19
N VAL A 163 -0.26 6.31 17.05
CA VAL A 163 0.24 4.99 16.64
C VAL A 163 1.41 4.58 17.52
N LYS A 164 1.35 3.36 18.06
CA LYS A 164 2.42 2.73 18.84
C LYS A 164 3.31 1.94 17.89
N PHE A 165 4.51 2.44 17.62
CA PHE A 165 5.45 1.74 16.76
C PHE A 165 6.23 0.69 17.56
N SER A 166 6.63 -0.39 16.88
CA SER A 166 7.43 -1.46 17.47
C SER A 166 8.82 -1.02 17.96
N TRP A 167 9.27 0.16 17.53
CA TRP A 167 10.52 0.81 17.97
C TRP A 167 10.32 1.86 19.08
N ASP A 168 9.09 2.13 19.53
CA ASP A 168 8.82 3.08 20.63
C ASP A 168 9.06 2.47 22.02
N HIS A 169 9.18 1.14 22.10
CA HIS A 169 9.54 0.45 23.32
C HIS A 169 11.05 0.19 23.36
N PRO A 170 11.78 0.68 24.38
CA PRO A 170 13.16 0.30 24.57
C PRO A 170 13.23 -1.22 24.73
N GLY A 171 14.10 -1.88 23.96
CA GLY A 171 14.42 -3.27 24.23
C GLY A 171 15.08 -3.40 25.61
N GLU A 172 15.10 -4.62 26.16
CA GLU A 172 15.78 -4.92 27.44
C GLU A 172 17.28 -4.54 27.43
N ASN A 173 17.85 -4.25 26.26
CA ASN A 173 19.19 -3.70 26.09
C ASN A 173 19.08 -2.25 25.58
N GLU A 174 19.37 -1.28 26.45
CA GLU A 174 19.26 0.17 26.21
C GLU A 174 20.28 0.75 25.19
N GLU A 175 21.12 -0.09 24.58
CA GLU A 175 22.31 0.39 23.85
C GLU A 175 22.18 0.42 22.31
N GLU A 176 21.15 -0.17 21.69
CA GLU A 176 20.98 -0.10 20.23
C GLU A 176 19.66 0.54 19.81
N PRO A 177 19.69 1.73 19.15
CA PRO A 177 18.50 2.34 18.60
C PRO A 177 17.93 1.44 17.50
N ARG A 178 16.71 0.90 17.72
CA ARG A 178 15.99 0.18 16.67
C ARG A 178 15.80 1.09 15.46
N PRO A 179 16.03 0.60 14.23
CA PRO A 179 15.84 1.41 13.04
C PRO A 179 14.38 1.86 12.97
N LYS A 180 14.17 3.19 12.87
CA LYS A 180 12.84 3.83 12.77
C LYS A 180 12.11 3.56 11.45
N ILE A 181 12.76 2.83 10.54
CA ILE A 181 12.27 2.50 9.21
C ILE A 181 12.44 1.00 9.06
N CYS A 182 11.48 0.33 8.42
CA CYS A 182 11.66 -1.04 7.95
C CYS A 182 12.90 -1.05 7.04
N GLY A 183 14.01 -1.59 7.53
CA GLY A 183 15.23 -1.73 6.74
C GLY A 183 14.99 -2.60 5.51
N TYR A 184 15.83 -2.45 4.50
CA TYR A 184 15.91 -3.44 3.42
C TYR A 184 17.18 -4.26 3.64
N VAL A 185 17.09 -5.56 3.37
CA VAL A 185 18.25 -6.45 3.33
C VAL A 185 18.31 -7.00 1.91
N LYS A 186 19.48 -6.93 1.28
CA LYS A 186 19.70 -7.58 -0.01
C LYS A 186 19.81 -9.08 0.24
N GLU A 187 18.72 -9.80 0.01
CA GLU A 187 18.68 -11.25 0.16
C GLU A 187 19.66 -11.89 -0.84
N GLY A 188 20.54 -12.78 -0.36
CA GLY A 188 21.57 -13.40 -1.19
C GLY A 188 22.81 -12.54 -1.42
N ALA A 189 23.01 -11.45 -0.68
CA ALA A 189 24.28 -10.72 -0.68
C ALA A 189 25.48 -11.62 -0.34
N GLU A 190 25.27 -12.67 0.49
CA GLU A 190 26.31 -13.67 0.77
C GLU A 190 26.64 -14.61 -0.40
N LEU A 191 25.84 -14.59 -1.48
CA LEU A 191 26.06 -15.36 -2.70
C LEU A 191 26.67 -14.49 -3.82
N GLU A 192 26.80 -13.18 -3.60
CA GLU A 192 27.52 -12.28 -4.48
C GLU A 192 29.01 -12.52 -4.22
N THR A 193 29.72 -13.03 -5.22
CA THR A 193 31.17 -13.15 -5.18
C THR A 193 31.79 -11.77 -5.24
N ASP A 194 32.87 -11.53 -4.50
CA ASP A 194 33.60 -10.24 -4.45
C ASP A 194 33.94 -9.68 -5.85
N ASP A 195 33.97 -10.50 -6.91
CA ASP A 195 34.10 -10.04 -8.30
C ASP A 195 33.03 -9.02 -8.76
N ASP A 196 31.84 -8.99 -8.14
CA ASP A 196 30.79 -7.99 -8.45
C ASP A 196 30.96 -6.67 -7.67
N ASP A 197 31.66 -6.70 -6.54
CA ASP A 197 31.96 -5.55 -5.66
C ASP A 197 33.39 -4.99 -5.86
N GLU A 198 34.32 -5.77 -6.42
CA GLU A 198 35.70 -5.37 -6.69
C GLU A 198 35.82 -4.21 -7.69
N ASP A 199 34.80 -3.96 -8.52
CA ASP A 199 34.76 -2.79 -9.41
C ASP A 199 34.21 -1.52 -8.71
N TYR A 200 33.66 -1.63 -7.50
CA TYR A 200 33.23 -0.48 -6.70
C TYR A 200 34.32 0.03 -5.73
N GLU A 201 35.23 -0.84 -5.26
CA GLU A 201 36.31 -0.47 -4.33
C GLU A 201 37.69 -0.27 -5.00
N ARG A 202 37.89 -0.70 -6.26
CA ARG A 202 39.17 -0.51 -6.99
C ARG A 202 39.43 0.92 -7.49
N ASP A 203 38.61 1.90 -7.13
CA ASP A 203 38.77 3.30 -7.57
C ASP A 203 39.46 4.22 -6.55
N LYS A 204 40.01 3.68 -5.44
CA LYS A 204 40.58 4.53 -4.37
C LYS A 204 42.11 4.60 -4.27
N TRP A 205 42.89 3.73 -4.93
CA TRP A 205 44.36 3.69 -4.73
C TRP A 205 45.26 3.34 -5.92
N THR A 206 44.85 3.58 -7.18
CA THR A 206 45.83 3.66 -8.28
C THR A 206 45.62 4.91 -9.13
N ALA A 207 46.36 5.96 -8.77
CA ALA A 207 46.72 6.99 -9.72
C ALA A 207 47.62 6.38 -10.80
N ASP A 208 47.45 6.81 -12.04
CA ASP A 208 48.21 6.46 -13.25
C ASP A 208 47.89 5.09 -13.90
N GLN A 209 46.83 5.05 -14.71
CA GLN A 209 46.96 4.84 -16.16
C GLN A 209 45.61 4.98 -16.89
N HIS A 210 45.67 5.58 -18.07
CA HIS A 210 44.54 6.03 -18.86
C HIS A 210 43.65 4.89 -19.39
N HIS A 211 42.54 4.60 -18.72
CA HIS A 211 41.34 4.04 -19.37
C HIS A 211 40.14 4.97 -19.12
N ARG A 212 40.02 5.97 -19.99
CA ARG A 212 38.90 6.90 -20.02
C ARG A 212 37.73 6.20 -20.71
N GLU A 213 36.95 5.40 -19.98
CA GLU A 213 35.60 5.09 -20.45
C GLU A 213 34.79 6.37 -20.44
N LYS A 214 34.33 6.77 -21.62
CA LYS A 214 33.34 7.83 -21.77
C LYS A 214 32.09 7.37 -21.01
N ARG A 215 31.86 7.94 -19.82
CA ARG A 215 30.51 8.27 -19.39
C ARG A 215 30.00 9.30 -20.40
N GLN A 216 29.54 8.83 -21.56
CA GLN A 216 28.70 9.65 -22.40
C GLN A 216 27.34 9.73 -21.70
N ILE A 217 27.31 10.53 -20.64
CA ILE A 217 26.15 11.34 -20.33
C ILE A 217 26.14 12.31 -21.49
N ASP A 218 25.46 11.95 -22.58
CA ASP A 218 24.97 12.99 -23.46
C ASP A 218 24.23 13.95 -22.54
N GLN A 219 24.69 15.19 -22.51
CA GLN A 219 24.14 16.32 -21.78
C GLN A 219 22.79 16.70 -22.42
N TYR A 220 21.91 15.71 -22.58
CA TYR A 220 20.50 15.90 -22.77
C TYR A 220 19.95 16.27 -21.41
N GLU A 221 19.47 17.50 -21.32
CA GLU A 221 18.50 17.97 -20.35
C GLU A 221 17.32 16.97 -20.35
N TYR A 222 17.46 15.84 -19.64
CA TYR A 222 16.50 14.75 -19.62
C TYR A 222 15.34 15.19 -18.75
N THR A 223 14.44 15.98 -19.33
CA THR A 223 13.09 16.12 -18.79
C THR A 223 12.39 14.78 -19.03
N PRO A 224 12.05 14.01 -17.98
CA PRO A 224 11.40 12.72 -18.18
C PRO A 224 10.04 12.94 -18.86
N THR A 225 9.89 12.52 -20.11
CA THR A 225 8.63 12.69 -20.86
C THR A 225 7.56 11.69 -20.42
N LYS A 226 7.96 10.64 -19.69
CA LYS A 226 7.08 9.61 -19.12
C LYS A 226 7.37 9.46 -17.63
N THR A 227 6.57 10.11 -16.80
CA THR A 227 6.70 10.11 -15.35
C THR A 227 5.70 9.20 -14.63
N ARG A 228 4.90 8.43 -15.39
CA ARG A 228 3.84 7.57 -14.83
C ARG A 228 4.14 6.10 -15.12
N CYS A 229 4.36 5.33 -14.07
CA CYS A 229 4.58 3.89 -14.10
C CYS A 229 3.24 3.14 -14.02
N PRO A 230 2.77 2.48 -15.11
CA PRO A 230 1.54 1.71 -15.09
C PRO A 230 1.70 0.41 -14.28
N LEU A 231 0.85 0.24 -13.26
CA LEU A 231 0.88 -0.90 -12.34
C LEU A 231 -0.14 -1.99 -12.71
N LEU A 232 0.26 -3.24 -12.51
CA LEU A 232 -0.62 -4.38 -12.29
C LEU A 232 -0.63 -4.68 -10.78
N LEU A 233 -1.80 -4.62 -10.16
CA LEU A 233 -1.99 -5.03 -8.77
C LEU A 233 -2.73 -6.36 -8.75
N VAL A 234 -2.19 -7.33 -8.02
CA VAL A 234 -2.81 -8.66 -7.85
C VAL A 234 -3.00 -8.89 -6.36
N ALA A 235 -4.22 -9.21 -5.93
CA ALA A 235 -4.49 -9.66 -4.56
C ALA A 235 -4.81 -11.15 -4.56
N ASP A 236 -4.10 -11.91 -3.72
CA ASP A 236 -4.41 -13.32 -3.51
C ASP A 236 -5.67 -13.51 -2.66
N TYR A 237 -6.14 -14.76 -2.58
CA TYR A 237 -7.36 -15.12 -1.86
C TYR A 237 -7.28 -14.79 -0.36
N ARG A 238 -6.08 -14.80 0.23
CA ARG A 238 -5.87 -14.46 1.65
C ARG A 238 -6.02 -12.97 1.87
N PHE A 239 -5.44 -12.15 1.00
CA PHE A 239 -5.64 -10.70 1.04
C PHE A 239 -7.11 -10.34 0.80
N PHE A 240 -7.78 -11.01 -0.13
CA PHE A 240 -9.22 -10.86 -0.33
C PHE A 240 -10.03 -11.19 0.92
N GLN A 241 -9.72 -12.28 1.62
CA GLN A 241 -10.41 -12.68 2.85
C GLN A 241 -10.15 -11.69 3.99
N GLU A 242 -8.89 -11.48 4.34
CA GLU A 242 -8.50 -10.77 5.55
C GLU A 242 -8.56 -9.25 5.37
N MET A 243 -8.01 -8.74 4.26
CA MET A 243 -7.99 -7.30 3.99
C MET A 243 -9.22 -6.84 3.21
N GLY A 244 -9.91 -7.72 2.51
CA GLY A 244 -11.13 -7.40 1.76
C GLY A 244 -12.43 -7.67 2.48
N ALA A 245 -12.41 -8.34 3.65
CA ALA A 245 -13.60 -8.94 4.27
C ALA A 245 -14.39 -9.83 3.28
N SER A 246 -13.65 -10.57 2.43
CA SER A 246 -14.23 -11.37 1.35
C SER A 246 -15.15 -10.58 0.40
N ASN A 247 -14.87 -9.28 0.21
CA ASN A 247 -15.61 -8.43 -0.71
C ASN A 247 -14.68 -7.80 -1.76
N THR A 248 -14.94 -8.10 -3.04
CA THR A 248 -14.05 -7.69 -4.14
C THR A 248 -13.99 -6.18 -4.30
N LYS A 249 -15.13 -5.48 -4.15
CA LYS A 249 -15.19 -4.01 -4.26
C LYS A 249 -14.37 -3.37 -3.15
N THR A 250 -14.51 -3.86 -1.91
CA THR A 250 -13.73 -3.43 -0.75
C THR A 250 -12.23 -3.64 -0.98
N THR A 251 -11.82 -4.82 -1.47
CA THR A 251 -10.41 -5.10 -1.79
C THR A 251 -9.86 -4.15 -2.85
N ILE A 252 -10.58 -3.97 -3.96
CA ILE A 252 -10.16 -3.08 -5.06
C ILE A 252 -10.00 -1.64 -4.55
N ASN A 253 -10.99 -1.14 -3.81
CA ASN A 253 -10.96 0.23 -3.29
C ASN A 253 -9.78 0.43 -2.33
N TYR A 254 -9.52 -0.56 -1.46
CA TYR A 254 -8.35 -0.54 -0.58
C TYR A 254 -7.03 -0.46 -1.34
N LEU A 255 -6.86 -1.28 -2.39
CA LEU A 255 -5.66 -1.27 -3.23
C LEU A 255 -5.46 0.08 -3.93
N ILE A 256 -6.54 0.69 -4.44
CA ILE A 256 -6.47 2.02 -5.07
C ILE A 256 -6.03 3.07 -4.06
N SER A 257 -6.65 3.12 -2.87
CA SER A 257 -6.28 4.04 -1.80
C SER A 257 -4.84 3.84 -1.32
N LEU A 258 -4.35 2.60 -1.28
CA LEU A 258 -2.97 2.29 -0.91
C LEU A 258 -1.98 2.87 -1.95
N ILE A 259 -2.18 2.57 -3.24
CA ILE A 259 -1.31 3.09 -4.30
C ILE A 259 -1.40 4.61 -4.40
N ASP A 260 -2.53 5.21 -4.07
CA ASP A 260 -2.66 6.67 -4.06
C ASP A 260 -1.74 7.34 -3.04
N ARG A 261 -1.63 6.75 -1.84
CA ARG A 261 -0.68 7.21 -0.81
C ARG A 261 0.77 7.05 -1.28
N VAL A 262 1.10 5.93 -1.92
CA VAL A 262 2.44 5.70 -2.49
C VAL A 262 2.75 6.68 -3.64
N HIS A 263 1.77 6.93 -4.51
CA HIS A 263 1.90 7.88 -5.61
C HIS A 263 2.27 9.27 -5.10
N LYS A 264 1.61 9.74 -4.04
CA LYS A 264 1.92 11.04 -3.42
C LYS A 264 3.37 11.13 -2.97
N ILE A 265 3.88 10.11 -2.28
CA ILE A 265 5.29 10.07 -1.82
C ILE A 265 6.24 10.26 -3.01
N TYR A 266 6.07 9.46 -4.07
CA TYR A 266 6.96 9.52 -5.24
C TYR A 266 6.83 10.83 -6.03
N ASN A 267 5.62 11.38 -6.10
CA ASN A 267 5.34 12.59 -6.86
C ASN A 267 5.92 13.84 -6.19
N ASP A 268 5.87 13.87 -4.86
CA ASP A 268 6.38 14.98 -4.05
C ASP A 268 7.90 14.87 -3.82
N THR A 269 8.49 13.70 -4.08
CA THR A 269 9.94 13.48 -3.95
C THR A 269 10.72 14.13 -5.08
N SER A 270 11.81 14.81 -4.71
CA SER A 270 12.82 15.35 -5.63
C SER A 270 13.99 14.39 -5.74
N TRP A 271 14.24 13.88 -6.94
CA TRP A 271 15.29 12.90 -7.21
C TRP A 271 16.53 13.61 -7.74
N GLN A 272 17.60 13.66 -6.96
CA GLN A 272 18.86 14.34 -7.28
C GLN A 272 20.04 13.40 -7.01
N ASP A 273 20.84 13.11 -8.03
CA ASP A 273 22.05 12.29 -7.88
C ASP A 273 23.22 13.10 -7.29
N ARG A 274 23.28 14.40 -7.58
CA ARG A 274 24.32 15.33 -7.12
C ARG A 274 23.72 16.69 -6.84
N GLN A 275 24.26 17.40 -5.86
CA GLN A 275 23.79 18.76 -5.49
C GLN A 275 23.94 19.79 -6.61
N GLU A 276 24.81 19.54 -7.59
CA GLU A 276 25.15 20.46 -8.69
C GLU A 276 24.28 20.26 -9.95
N VAL A 277 23.44 19.21 -9.99
CA VAL A 277 22.61 18.88 -11.15
C VAL A 277 21.14 19.01 -10.77
N ASP A 278 20.36 19.69 -11.61
CA ASP A 278 18.91 19.77 -11.44
C ASP A 278 18.31 18.36 -11.45
N GLY A 279 17.66 18.00 -10.35
CA GLY A 279 16.96 16.72 -10.22
C GLY A 279 15.67 16.66 -11.02
N PHE A 280 15.07 15.47 -11.04
CA PHE A 280 13.73 15.28 -11.60
C PHE A 280 12.68 15.14 -10.50
N LYS A 281 11.45 15.54 -10.81
CA LYS A 281 10.30 15.55 -9.90
C LYS A 281 9.06 14.99 -10.59
N GLY A 282 8.01 14.74 -9.81
CA GLY A 282 6.71 14.39 -10.34
C GLY A 282 6.67 12.98 -10.90
N MET A 283 7.52 12.07 -10.41
CA MET A 283 7.42 10.64 -10.72
C MET A 283 6.22 10.03 -9.99
N GLY A 284 5.55 9.06 -10.59
CA GLY A 284 4.37 8.50 -9.97
C GLY A 284 3.87 7.25 -10.63
N PHE A 285 2.73 6.78 -10.13
CA PHE A 285 2.12 5.54 -10.54
C PHE A 285 0.73 5.80 -11.11
N VAL A 286 0.32 4.92 -12.02
CA VAL A 286 -1.09 4.83 -12.46
C VAL A 286 -1.50 3.38 -12.43
N ILE A 287 -2.70 3.10 -11.95
CA ILE A 287 -3.20 1.73 -11.88
C ILE A 287 -3.79 1.37 -13.24
N LYS A 288 -3.23 0.35 -13.89
CA LYS A 288 -3.67 -0.10 -15.22
C LYS A 288 -4.55 -1.35 -15.15
N LYS A 289 -4.24 -2.31 -14.28
CA LYS A 289 -5.07 -3.50 -14.06
C LYS A 289 -5.06 -3.87 -12.57
N ILE A 290 -6.22 -4.24 -12.04
CA ILE A 290 -6.35 -4.91 -10.74
C ILE A 290 -6.95 -6.29 -10.96
N VAL A 291 -6.37 -7.30 -10.30
CA VAL A 291 -6.88 -8.67 -10.25
C VAL A 291 -7.04 -9.05 -8.79
N VAL A 292 -8.23 -9.50 -8.39
CA VAL A 292 -8.50 -10.01 -7.05
C VAL A 292 -8.95 -11.46 -7.18
N HIS A 293 -8.19 -12.37 -6.59
CA HIS A 293 -8.60 -13.78 -6.50
C HIS A 293 -9.59 -13.95 -5.34
N SER A 294 -10.81 -14.42 -5.61
CA SER A 294 -11.80 -14.71 -4.57
C SER A 294 -11.53 -16.04 -3.86
N ASP A 295 -10.93 -16.97 -4.61
CA ASP A 295 -10.68 -18.34 -4.17
C ASP A 295 -9.24 -18.75 -4.48
N PRO A 296 -8.70 -19.75 -3.78
CA PRO A 296 -7.43 -20.35 -4.15
C PRO A 296 -7.48 -20.95 -5.55
N THR A 297 -6.42 -20.75 -6.33
CA THR A 297 -6.31 -21.32 -7.68
C THR A 297 -6.14 -22.83 -7.61
N ARG A 298 -7.00 -23.55 -8.34
CA ARG A 298 -6.89 -25.01 -8.50
C ARG A 298 -5.75 -25.34 -9.43
N ILE A 299 -4.82 -26.17 -8.97
CA ILE A 299 -3.62 -26.57 -9.71
C ILE A 299 -3.70 -28.04 -10.14
N LYS A 300 -3.08 -28.36 -11.27
CA LYS A 300 -2.82 -29.75 -11.66
C LYS A 300 -1.59 -30.28 -10.92
N SER A 301 -1.44 -31.60 -10.89
CA SER A 301 -0.27 -32.24 -10.27
C SER A 301 1.03 -31.76 -10.95
N GLY A 302 1.98 -31.29 -10.15
CA GLY A 302 3.30 -30.81 -10.61
C GLY A 302 3.34 -29.32 -11.01
N GLU A 303 2.21 -28.62 -11.03
CA GLU A 303 2.17 -27.17 -11.25
C GLU A 303 2.23 -26.40 -9.92
N ALA A 304 2.70 -25.16 -9.97
CA ALA A 304 2.69 -24.24 -8.84
C ALA A 304 2.10 -22.90 -9.27
N HIS A 305 1.22 -22.35 -8.45
CA HIS A 305 0.59 -21.05 -8.69
C HIS A 305 0.67 -20.21 -7.41
N TYR A 306 0.98 -18.92 -7.53
CA TYR A 306 1.20 -18.03 -6.37
C TYR A 306 -0.05 -17.95 -5.46
N ASN A 307 -1.24 -18.12 -6.02
CA ASN A 307 -2.54 -18.11 -5.34
C ASN A 307 -3.07 -19.52 -4.97
N MET A 308 -2.24 -20.57 -4.98
CA MET A 308 -2.68 -21.92 -4.59
C MET A 308 -2.81 -22.08 -3.07
N ILE A 309 -3.58 -23.08 -2.63
CA ILE A 309 -3.61 -23.47 -1.21
C ILE A 309 -2.24 -24.00 -0.81
N ARG A 310 -1.59 -23.28 0.10
CA ARG A 310 -0.32 -23.67 0.72
C ARG A 310 -0.25 -23.07 2.10
N ASP A 311 0.18 -23.85 3.09
CA ASP A 311 0.22 -23.39 4.49
C ASP A 311 1.21 -22.23 4.69
N LYS A 312 2.42 -22.37 4.15
CA LYS A 312 3.44 -21.32 4.15
C LYS A 312 4.21 -21.30 2.84
N TRP A 313 4.33 -20.10 2.29
CA TRP A 313 5.26 -19.81 1.21
C TRP A 313 6.62 -19.41 1.78
N ASP A 314 7.66 -19.91 1.15
CA ASP A 314 8.95 -19.23 1.19
C ASP A 314 8.87 -18.00 0.27
N VAL A 315 9.31 -16.84 0.76
CA VAL A 315 9.06 -15.54 0.12
C VAL A 315 9.73 -15.45 -1.26
N ARG A 316 10.92 -16.02 -1.40
CA ARG A 316 11.66 -16.10 -2.66
C ARG A 316 10.94 -16.99 -3.65
N ASN A 317 10.55 -18.20 -3.24
CA ASN A 317 9.77 -19.09 -4.10
C ASN A 317 8.42 -18.48 -4.54
N LEU A 318 7.75 -17.72 -3.67
CA LEU A 318 6.51 -17.03 -4.02
C LEU A 318 6.76 -15.95 -5.08
N LEU A 319 7.80 -15.12 -4.90
CA LEU A 319 8.18 -14.09 -5.86
C LEU A 319 8.55 -14.72 -7.21
N GLU A 320 9.30 -15.82 -7.21
CA GLU A 320 9.68 -16.55 -8.43
C GLU A 320 8.45 -17.10 -9.15
N VAL A 321 7.52 -17.75 -8.44
CA VAL A 321 6.29 -18.30 -9.05
C VAL A 321 5.41 -17.18 -9.61
N PHE A 322 5.25 -16.07 -8.88
CA PHE A 322 4.49 -14.91 -9.36
C PHE A 322 5.13 -14.31 -10.61
N SER A 323 6.45 -14.21 -10.66
CA SER A 323 7.17 -13.54 -11.75
C SER A 323 7.14 -14.29 -13.09
N ARG A 324 6.71 -15.55 -13.11
CA ARG A 324 6.59 -16.37 -14.32
C ARG A 324 5.45 -15.94 -15.25
N ASP A 325 4.52 -15.09 -14.81
CA ASP A 325 3.40 -14.66 -15.65
C ASP A 325 3.88 -13.76 -16.79
N PRO A 326 3.74 -14.17 -18.07
CA PRO A 326 4.18 -13.39 -19.22
C PRO A 326 3.36 -12.11 -19.41
N GLN A 327 2.23 -11.92 -18.73
CA GLN A 327 1.47 -10.67 -18.79
C GLN A 327 2.18 -9.52 -18.08
N HIS A 328 3.10 -9.80 -17.15
CA HIS A 328 3.81 -8.78 -16.36
C HIS A 328 4.61 -7.80 -17.24
N GLN A 329 5.11 -8.25 -18.39
CA GLN A 329 5.83 -7.41 -19.37
C GLN A 329 4.99 -6.25 -19.94
N ASN A 330 3.67 -6.28 -19.81
CA ASN A 330 2.76 -5.23 -20.30
C ASN A 330 2.61 -4.05 -19.33
N PHE A 331 3.29 -4.11 -18.19
CA PHE A 331 3.23 -3.16 -17.10
C PHE A 331 4.64 -2.68 -16.75
N CYS A 332 4.72 -1.53 -16.10
CA CYS A 332 5.99 -1.04 -15.56
C CYS A 332 6.38 -1.82 -14.30
N LEU A 333 5.39 -2.21 -13.49
CA LEU A 333 5.59 -3.04 -12.30
C LEU A 333 4.33 -3.86 -12.04
N ALA A 334 4.53 -5.14 -11.68
CA ALA A 334 3.49 -6.03 -11.17
C ALA A 334 3.74 -6.26 -9.68
N HIS A 335 2.69 -6.16 -8.86
CA HIS A 335 2.80 -6.30 -7.42
C HIS A 335 1.71 -7.22 -6.86
N LEU A 336 2.16 -8.24 -6.12
CA LEU A 336 1.30 -9.20 -5.42
C LEU A 336 1.07 -8.75 -3.98
N PHE A 337 -0.19 -8.65 -3.61
CA PHE A 337 -0.67 -8.40 -2.25
C PHE A 337 -1.16 -9.70 -1.64
N THR A 338 -0.74 -9.95 -0.41
CA THR A 338 -1.05 -11.16 0.34
C THR A 338 -1.17 -10.84 1.83
N HIS A 339 -2.01 -11.58 2.55
CA HIS A 339 -2.06 -11.54 4.01
C HIS A 339 -1.27 -12.72 4.58
N GLN A 340 0.05 -12.67 4.40
CA GLN A 340 0.99 -13.68 4.88
C GLN A 340 2.20 -12.97 5.49
N THR A 341 2.66 -13.48 6.64
CA THR A 341 3.93 -13.08 7.23
C THR A 341 5.02 -14.02 6.75
N PHE A 342 6.13 -13.46 6.28
CA PHE A 342 7.28 -14.24 5.85
C PHE A 342 8.37 -14.21 6.91
N THR A 343 9.16 -15.28 6.94
CA THR A 343 10.34 -15.39 7.80
C THR A 343 11.52 -15.73 6.93
N ALA A 344 12.51 -14.84 6.85
CA ALA A 344 13.80 -15.14 6.25
C ALA A 344 14.85 -15.13 7.36
N SER A 345 15.57 -16.25 7.49
CA SER A 345 16.53 -16.50 8.57
C SER A 345 15.90 -16.21 9.95
N ASN A 346 16.29 -15.10 10.61
CA ASN A 346 15.84 -14.72 11.95
C ASN A 346 15.03 -13.41 11.96
N SER A 347 14.52 -12.98 10.81
CA SER A 347 13.81 -11.71 10.65
C SER A 347 12.44 -11.89 10.00
N VAL A 348 11.48 -11.09 10.45
CA VAL A 348 10.15 -11.00 9.83
C VAL A 348 10.30 -10.18 8.54
N VAL A 349 9.92 -10.77 7.42
CA VAL A 349 9.92 -10.12 6.11
C VAL A 349 8.50 -9.72 5.76
N LEU A 350 8.31 -8.44 5.46
CA LEU A 350 7.01 -7.88 5.07
C LEU A 350 6.77 -7.95 3.55
N GLY A 351 7.84 -8.07 2.76
CA GLY A 351 7.78 -8.20 1.31
C GLY A 351 9.15 -8.37 0.69
N LEU A 352 9.18 -8.82 -0.57
CA LEU A 352 10.39 -9.01 -1.36
C LEU A 352 10.16 -8.50 -2.78
N ALA A 353 11.20 -7.97 -3.41
CA ALA A 353 11.16 -7.50 -4.79
C ALA A 353 12.49 -7.71 -5.49
N TYR A 354 12.45 -7.88 -6.81
CA TYR A 354 13.66 -7.76 -7.64
C TYR A 354 14.09 -6.30 -7.71
N ILE A 355 15.36 -6.04 -7.45
CA ILE A 355 15.96 -4.70 -7.48
C ILE A 355 16.45 -4.41 -8.90
N ALA A 356 16.19 -3.20 -9.40
CA ALA A 356 16.74 -2.76 -10.68
C ALA A 356 18.26 -2.54 -10.57
N SER A 357 19.00 -2.91 -11.60
CA SER A 357 20.44 -2.64 -11.68
C SER A 357 20.73 -1.57 -12.75
N PRO A 358 21.73 -0.69 -12.52
CA PRO A 358 22.17 0.29 -13.50
C PRO A 358 22.92 -0.37 -14.68
N ARG A 359 23.33 -1.63 -14.55
CA ARG A 359 24.00 -2.38 -15.62
C ARG A 359 22.98 -2.67 -16.73
N ARG A 360 23.40 -2.51 -17.99
CA ARG A 360 22.54 -2.82 -19.12
C ARG A 360 22.25 -4.33 -19.15
N ASN A 361 21.04 -4.71 -19.55
CA ASN A 361 20.58 -6.10 -19.71
C ASN A 361 20.51 -6.94 -18.43
N THR A 362 20.56 -6.34 -17.24
CA THR A 362 20.19 -7.02 -16.01
C THR A 362 18.68 -7.05 -15.85
N GLN A 363 18.12 -8.22 -15.57
CA GLN A 363 16.70 -8.39 -15.26
C GLN A 363 16.43 -7.98 -13.81
N GLY A 364 15.32 -7.30 -13.57
CA GLY A 364 14.87 -6.91 -12.24
C GLY A 364 14.35 -5.48 -12.15
N GLY A 365 13.44 -5.25 -11.19
CA GLY A 365 12.85 -3.95 -10.92
C GLY A 365 11.91 -3.41 -11.99
N VAL A 366 11.68 -2.09 -11.94
CA VAL A 366 10.73 -1.40 -12.81
C VAL A 366 11.13 -1.47 -14.28
N CYS A 367 10.15 -1.66 -15.16
CA CYS A 367 10.34 -1.73 -16.62
C CYS A 367 11.28 -2.85 -17.09
N SER A 368 11.58 -3.85 -16.25
CA SER A 368 12.33 -5.03 -16.67
C SER A 368 11.53 -5.79 -17.73
N LYS A 369 12.21 -6.22 -18.79
CA LYS A 369 11.64 -7.20 -19.73
C LYS A 369 11.68 -8.57 -19.05
N GLY A 370 10.51 -9.21 -18.96
CA GLY A 370 10.36 -10.55 -18.41
C GLY A 370 11.05 -11.62 -19.23
#